data_AF-A0A1Q6FDS4-F1
#
_entry.id   AF-A0A1Q6FDS4-F1
#
_cell.length_a   1.000
_cell.length_b   1.000
_cell.length_c   1.000
_cell.angle_alpha   90.00
_cell.angle_beta   90.00
_cell.angle_gamma   90.00
#
_symmetry.space_group_name_H-M   'P 1'
#
loop_
_entity.id
_entity.type
_entity.pdbx_description
1 polymer ?
#
loop_
_entity_poly.entity_id
_entity_poly.type
_entity_poly.pdbx_seq_one_letter_code
_entity_poly.pdbx_strand_id
1 'polypeptide(L)'
;MRQTDGLDEFINALQNRIVRFSYKKTDGSVREAIGTMKPSVLSTLSAKMQSGQKRRSTGCIVYFDLEREDWRCFRPENFLSIL
;
A
#
# COMPACT_ATOMS: atom_id res chain seq x y z
N MET A 1 -18.81 14.44 -0.54
CA MET A 1 -18.08 13.17 -0.33
C MET A 1 -17.18 13.38 0.87
N ARG A 2 -17.35 12.63 1.96
CA ARG A 2 -16.55 12.84 3.18
C ARG A 2 -15.18 12.19 2.96
N GLN A 3 -14.13 12.81 3.49
CA GLN A 3 -12.73 12.40 3.28
C GLN A 3 -12.43 10.95 3.76
N THR A 4 -13.29 10.38 4.60
CA THR A 4 -13.21 8.99 5.09
C THR A 4 -13.56 7.95 4.04
N ASP A 5 -14.48 8.27 3.12
CA ASP A 5 -15.08 7.28 2.21
C ASP A 5 -14.03 6.74 1.22
N GLY A 6 -13.11 7.60 0.77
CA GLY A 6 -12.05 7.21 -0.17
C GLY A 6 -10.94 6.36 0.43
N LEU A 7 -10.67 6.50 1.74
CA LEU A 7 -9.65 5.70 2.42
C LEU A 7 -10.13 4.26 2.62
N ASP A 8 -11.39 4.08 3.04
CA ASP A 8 -11.99 2.76 3.23
C ASP A 8 -12.09 2.01 1.91
N GLU A 9 -12.50 2.69 0.84
CA GLU A 9 -12.48 2.14 -0.52
C GLU A 9 -11.07 1.70 -0.93
N PHE A 10 -10.07 2.54 -0.66
CA PHE A 10 -8.67 2.22 -0.94
C PHE A 10 -8.19 0.98 -0.18
N ILE A 11 -8.46 0.90 1.12
CA ILE A 11 -8.05 -0.25 1.94
C ILE A 11 -8.71 -1.54 1.43
N ASN A 12 -10.01 -1.49 1.10
CA ASN A 12 -10.71 -2.62 0.51
C ASN A 12 -10.09 -3.02 -0.84
N ALA A 13 -9.85 -2.06 -1.72
CA ALA A 13 -9.24 -2.31 -3.02
C ALA A 13 -7.84 -2.93 -2.88
N LEU A 14 -7.01 -2.40 -1.98
CA LEU A 14 -5.64 -2.85 -1.76
C LEU A 14 -5.58 -4.31 -1.26
N GLN A 15 -6.55 -4.73 -0.44
CA GLN A 15 -6.68 -6.10 0.05
C GLN A 15 -7.16 -7.09 -1.02
N ASN A 16 -7.90 -6.62 -2.03
CA ASN A 16 -8.57 -7.48 -3.01
C ASN A 16 -7.94 -7.47 -4.41
N ARG A 17 -7.15 -6.44 -4.74
CA ARG A 17 -6.53 -6.25 -6.06
C ARG A 17 -5.21 -5.47 -5.98
N ILE A 18 -4.58 -5.31 -7.14
CA ILE A 18 -3.48 -4.37 -7.34
C ILE A 18 -4.11 -3.00 -7.58
N VAL A 19 -3.57 -1.97 -6.92
CA VAL A 19 -4.12 -0.62 -6.94
C VAL A 19 -3.00 0.36 -7.26
N ARG A 20 -3.26 1.32 -8.14
CA ARG A 20 -2.43 2.51 -8.31
C ARG A 20 -2.99 3.60 -7.41
N PHE A 21 -2.13 4.26 -6.65
CA PHE A 21 -2.55 5.26 -5.67
C PHE A 21 -1.42 6.25 -5.38
N SER A 22 -1.75 7.33 -4.69
CA SER A 22 -0.79 8.33 -4.23
C SER A 22 -0.93 8.67 -2.76
N TYR A 23 0.19 9.04 -2.13
CA TYR A 23 0.24 9.50 -0.74
C TYR A 23 1.40 10.48 -0.51
N LYS A 24 1.28 11.30 0.54
CA LYS A 24 2.31 12.24 0.96
C LYS A 24 3.39 11.56 1.80
N LYS A 25 4.65 11.73 1.43
CA LYS A 25 5.82 11.29 2.20
C LYS A 25 6.08 12.22 3.40
N THR A 26 6.92 11.76 4.32
CA THR A 26 7.35 12.55 5.50
C THR A 26 8.12 13.81 5.12
N ASP A 27 8.85 13.80 4.00
CA ASP A 27 9.55 14.96 3.44
C ASP A 27 8.62 15.92 2.68
N GLY A 28 7.31 15.63 2.64
CA GLY A 28 6.31 16.45 1.98
C GLY A 28 6.11 16.17 0.48
N SER A 29 7.00 15.41 -0.15
CA SER A 29 6.84 15.00 -1.56
C SER A 29 5.70 13.99 -1.73
N VAL A 30 5.11 13.94 -2.93
CA VAL A 30 4.09 12.94 -3.28
C VAL A 30 4.78 11.68 -3.82
N ARG A 31 4.29 10.52 -3.40
CA ARG A 31 4.62 9.25 -4.02
C ARG A 31 3.39 8.71 -4.72
N GLU A 32 3.56 8.34 -5.98
CA GLU A 32 2.69 7.41 -6.68
C GLU A 32 3.25 6.00 -6.52
N ALA A 33 2.38 5.02 -6.35
CA ALA A 33 2.77 3.62 -6.20
C ALA A 33 1.74 2.69 -6.85
N ILE A 34 2.21 1.53 -7.31
CA ILE A 34 1.37 0.40 -7.68
C ILE A 34 1.58 -0.67 -6.60
N GLY A 35 0.54 -0.94 -5.81
CA GLY A 35 0.70 -1.79 -4.63
C GLY A 35 -0.46 -2.74 -4.39
N THR A 36 -0.21 -3.72 -3.53
CA THR A 36 -1.22 -4.70 -3.12
C THR A 36 -0.97 -5.27 -1.73
N MET A 37 -2.05 -5.71 -1.10
CA MET A 37 -2.07 -6.58 0.07
C MET A 37 -2.75 -7.94 -0.24
N LYS A 38 -3.13 -8.20 -1.50
CA LYS A 38 -3.87 -9.40 -1.88
C LYS A 38 -3.06 -10.67 -1.62
N PRO A 39 -3.49 -11.58 -0.73
CA PRO A 39 -2.70 -12.74 -0.34
C PRO A 39 -2.26 -13.64 -1.50
N SER A 40 -3.11 -13.83 -2.52
CA SER A 40 -2.79 -14.66 -3.69
C SER A 40 -1.69 -14.07 -4.58
N VAL A 41 -1.59 -12.74 -4.65
CA VAL A 41 -0.50 -12.08 -5.38
C VAL A 41 0.77 -12.16 -4.55
N LEU A 42 0.67 -11.88 -3.25
CA LEU A 42 1.80 -11.94 -2.33
C LEU A 42 2.40 -13.34 -2.21
N SER A 43 1.60 -14.41 -2.21
CA SER A 43 2.11 -15.79 -2.17
C SER A 43 2.91 -16.15 -3.43
N THR A 44 2.48 -15.63 -4.58
CA THR A 44 3.17 -15.80 -5.87
C THR A 44 4.51 -15.04 -5.88
N LEU A 45 4.53 -13.84 -5.29
CA LEU A 45 5.75 -13.03 -5.15
C LEU A 45 6.71 -13.61 -4.11
N SER A 46 6.21 -14.05 -2.95
CA SER A 46 7.05 -14.63 -1.89
C SER A 46 7.69 -15.95 -2.30
N ALA A 47 7.05 -16.73 -3.19
CA ALA A 47 7.68 -17.89 -3.80
C ALA A 47 8.90 -17.53 -4.67
N LYS A 48 8.94 -16.29 -5.19
CA LYS A 48 10.04 -15.76 -6.03
C LYS A 48 11.08 -14.97 -5.23
N MET A 49 10.72 -14.45 -4.06
CA MET A 49 11.54 -13.54 -3.28
C MET A 49 12.07 -14.21 -2.02
N GLN A 50 13.40 -14.32 -1.90
CA GLN A 50 14.03 -14.62 -0.62
C GLN A 50 14.01 -13.34 0.24
N SER A 51 13.28 -13.38 1.36
CA SER A 51 13.38 -12.48 2.53
C SER A 51 12.31 -11.41 2.74
N GLY A 52 12.24 -10.98 4.02
CA GLY A 52 11.59 -9.75 4.49
C GLY A 52 10.47 -9.99 5.51
N GLN A 53 10.79 -10.07 6.82
CA GLN A 53 9.76 -10.07 7.87
C GLN A 53 8.90 -8.80 7.78
N LYS A 54 7.56 -8.97 7.77
CA LYS A 54 6.59 -7.89 8.00
C LYS A 54 6.90 -7.18 9.33
N ARG A 55 7.58 -6.04 9.28
CA ARG A 55 7.60 -5.13 10.43
C ARG A 55 6.19 -4.53 10.55
N ARG A 56 5.42 -5.00 11.55
CA ARG A 56 4.11 -4.42 11.86
C ARG A 56 4.34 -3.02 12.44
N SER A 57 4.09 -2.00 11.63
CA SER A 57 3.90 -0.64 12.12
C SER A 57 2.44 -0.50 12.55
N THR A 58 2.21 -0.31 13.85
CA THR A 58 0.89 0.03 14.38
C THR A 58 0.44 1.38 13.79
N GLY A 59 -0.78 1.45 13.26
CA GLY A 59 -1.37 2.68 12.73
C GLY A 59 -0.94 3.08 11.31
N CYS A 60 -0.15 2.27 10.59
CA CYS A 60 0.16 2.51 9.18
C CYS A 60 -0.55 1.51 8.25
N ILE A 61 -0.86 1.97 7.05
CA ILE A 61 -1.24 1.09 5.93
C ILE A 61 0.04 0.50 5.37
N VAL A 62 0.12 -0.83 5.36
CA VAL A 62 1.27 -1.59 4.85
C VAL A 62 0.91 -2.21 3.51
N TYR A 63 1.76 -2.10 2.50
CA TYR A 63 1.54 -2.68 1.19
C TYR A 63 2.85 -3.19 0.59
N PHE A 64 2.74 -4.11 -0.37
CA PHE A 64 3.89 -4.46 -1.21
C PHE A 64 3.87 -3.57 -2.45
N ASP A 65 4.96 -2.85 -2.68
CA ASP A 65 5.16 -1.97 -3.83
C ASP A 65 5.72 -2.80 -5.00
N LEU A 66 4.96 -2.92 -6.08
CA LEU A 66 5.32 -3.74 -7.23
C LEU A 66 6.42 -3.10 -8.10
N GLU A 67 6.54 -1.78 -8.09
CA GLU A 67 7.58 -1.09 -8.87
C GLU A 67 8.93 -1.11 -8.14
N ARG A 68 8.89 -1.20 -6.81
CA ARG A 68 10.09 -1.23 -5.97
C ARG A 68 10.45 -2.61 -5.47
N GLU A 69 9.57 -3.58 -5.68
CA GLU A 69 9.67 -4.94 -5.17
C GLU A 69 10.02 -4.97 -3.67
N ASP A 70 9.34 -4.14 -2.87
CA ASP A 70 9.64 -4.01 -1.44
C ASP A 70 8.39 -3.65 -0.62
N TRP A 71 8.40 -4.03 0.65
CA TRP A 71 7.36 -3.66 1.60
C TRP A 71 7.47 -2.18 1.97
N ARG A 72 6.34 -1.48 1.94
CA ARG A 72 6.25 -0.08 2.31
C ARG A 72 5.05 0.17 3.21
N CYS A 73 5.07 1.30 3.90
CA CYS A 73 3.93 1.75 4.67
C CYS A 73 3.83 3.27 4.70
N PHE A 74 2.63 3.77 4.96
CA PHE A 74 2.36 5.18 5.20
C PHE A 74 1.20 5.34 6.18
N ARG A 75 1.09 6.51 6.79
CA ARG A 75 -0.01 6.80 7.71
C ARG A 75 -1.30 7.07 6.94
N PRO A 76 -2.47 6.62 7.43
CA PRO A 76 -3.75 6.86 6.76
C PRO A 76 -4.01 8.33 6.42
N GLU A 77 -3.64 9.27 7.32
CA GLU A 77 -3.79 10.71 7.12
C GLU A 77 -2.97 11.28 5.94
N ASN A 78 -1.99 10.52 5.43
CA ASN A 78 -1.19 10.92 4.27
C ASN A 78 -1.75 10.40 2.94
N PHE A 79 -2.83 9.63 2.96
CA PHE A 79 -3.50 9.18 1.74
C PHE A 79 -4.02 10.37 0.92
N LEU A 80 -3.84 10.32 -0.40
CA LEU A 80 -4.33 11.36 -1.30
C LEU A 80 -5.46 10.84 -2.18
N SER A 81 -5.18 9.84 -3.02
CA SER A 81 -6.19 9.29 -3.94
C SER A 81 -5.81 7.91 -4.47
N ILE A 82 -6.83 7.17 -4.90
CA ILE A 82 -6.69 6.12 -5.89
C ILE A 82 -6.49 6.79 -7.26
N LEU A 83 -5.68 6.19 -8.14
CA LEU A 83 -5.39 6.67 -9.49
C LEU A 83 -5.94 5.71 -10.55
#